data_AF-A0A917ZY18-F1
#
_entry.id   AF-A0A917ZY18-F1
#
_cell.length_a   1.000
_cell.length_b   1.000
_cell.length_c   1.000
_cell.angle_alpha   90.00
_cell.angle_beta   90.00
_cell.angle_gamma   90.00
#
_symmetry.space_group_name_H-M   'P 1'
#
loop_
_entity.id
_entity.type
_entity.pdbx_description
1 polymer ?
#
loop_
_entity_poly.entity_id
_entity_poly.type
_entity_poly.pdbx_seq_one_letter_code
_entity_poly.pdbx_strand_id
1 'polypeptide(L)'
;MSSGAMSIETAEGMRPMLVRAHLAGGVALDAQWGTALDGLLASVVWAARKGQLHDRGIATSPLADTPDPQDMPLPLARCRTPEGDWHWAATCALPEGVVGDGTEVRYWTGRLDLRHAEQVASDVPMHLYTHQGRWRNRIMPLIITTCRSVTWRAVGDADVVRELLETVAAIGKKRSQGEGQVLRWEVQALSDVSVWEAAHLHADGTLGRPTPPGCLSAPAGRPPHGGLGRAGIRPPYQHPSRQRELMLPPPLSGLTDEG
;
A
#
# COMPACT_ATOMS: atom_id res chain seq x y z
N MET A 1 -34.66 -9.01 -10.43
CA MET A 1 -33.59 -8.01 -10.58
C MET A 1 -32.33 -8.79 -10.91
N SER A 2 -31.80 -8.63 -12.13
CA SER A 2 -30.65 -9.42 -12.58
C SER A 2 -29.43 -9.01 -11.75
N SER A 3 -28.93 -9.91 -10.90
CA SER A 3 -27.66 -9.70 -10.21
C SER A 3 -26.57 -9.68 -11.27
N GLY A 4 -26.08 -8.49 -11.63
CA GLY A 4 -24.87 -8.37 -12.41
C GLY A 4 -23.75 -9.08 -11.66
N ALA A 5 -22.93 -9.88 -12.34
CA ALA A 5 -21.72 -10.42 -11.74
C ALA A 5 -20.63 -9.35 -11.80
N MET A 6 -19.73 -9.33 -10.80
CA MET A 6 -18.46 -8.62 -10.94
C MET A 6 -17.70 -9.10 -12.20
N SER A 7 -16.88 -8.23 -12.77
CA SER A 7 -16.05 -8.57 -13.93
C SER A 7 -14.61 -8.12 -13.71
N ILE A 8 -13.66 -8.91 -14.20
CA ILE A 8 -12.24 -8.54 -14.19
C ILE A 8 -11.79 -8.40 -15.64
N GLU A 9 -11.48 -7.15 -16.03
CA GLU A 9 -11.04 -6.80 -17.36
C GLU A 9 -9.56 -7.17 -17.53
N THR A 10 -9.29 -8.20 -18.33
CA THR A 10 -7.95 -8.65 -18.66
C THR A 10 -7.65 -8.32 -20.13
N ALA A 11 -6.50 -7.68 -20.37
CA ALA A 11 -5.96 -7.50 -21.72
C ALA A 11 -5.12 -8.72 -22.12
N GLU A 12 -4.76 -8.81 -23.40
CA GLU A 12 -3.84 -9.85 -23.88
C GLU A 12 -2.52 -9.83 -23.08
N GLY A 13 -2.07 -11.00 -22.63
CA GLY A 13 -0.88 -11.15 -21.79
C GLY A 13 -1.10 -11.00 -20.28
N MET A 14 -2.25 -10.48 -19.83
CA MET A 14 -2.54 -10.37 -18.40
C MET A 14 -2.89 -11.72 -17.78
N ARG A 15 -2.18 -12.09 -16.71
CA ARG A 15 -2.34 -13.38 -16.02
C ARG A 15 -2.22 -13.23 -14.51
N PRO A 16 -2.79 -14.17 -13.73
CA PRO A 16 -2.49 -14.29 -12.31
C PRO A 16 -0.98 -14.36 -12.06
N MET A 17 -0.52 -13.67 -11.02
CA MET A 17 0.88 -13.64 -10.63
C MET A 17 1.05 -13.54 -9.11
N LEU A 18 2.18 -14.04 -8.63
CA LEU A 18 2.73 -13.79 -7.31
C LEU A 18 3.89 -12.81 -7.45
N VAL A 19 3.81 -11.70 -6.72
CA VAL A 19 4.90 -10.74 -6.57
C VAL A 19 5.49 -10.92 -5.18
N ARG A 20 6.82 -11.00 -5.08
CA ARG A 20 7.53 -11.11 -3.80
C ARG A 20 8.66 -10.08 -3.74
N ALA A 21 8.75 -9.37 -2.62
CA ALA A 21 9.93 -8.60 -2.25
C ALA A 21 10.71 -9.38 -1.19
N HIS A 22 11.98 -9.68 -1.47
CA HIS A 22 12.90 -10.21 -0.46
C HIS A 22 13.50 -9.04 0.31
N LEU A 23 13.42 -9.09 1.64
CA LEU A 23 13.81 -7.96 2.47
C LEU A 23 15.13 -8.22 3.19
N ALA A 24 15.91 -7.15 3.40
CA ALA A 24 17.14 -7.20 4.20
C ALA A 24 16.84 -7.35 5.71
N GLY A 25 15.64 -6.97 6.12
CA GLY A 25 15.14 -7.03 7.49
C GLY A 25 13.63 -6.83 7.52
N GLY A 26 13.09 -6.41 8.66
CA GLY A 26 11.66 -6.17 8.82
C GLY A 26 11.13 -4.99 7.99
N VAL A 27 9.81 -4.87 7.97
CA VAL A 27 9.09 -3.79 7.28
C VAL A 27 8.12 -3.10 8.24
N ALA A 28 8.14 -1.77 8.24
CA ALA A 28 7.15 -0.97 8.94
C ALA A 28 5.98 -0.66 7.99
N LEU A 29 4.86 -1.36 8.17
CA LEU A 29 3.65 -1.17 7.36
C LEU A 29 2.73 -0.12 8.00
N ASP A 30 2.10 0.71 7.18
CA ASP A 30 1.24 1.82 7.63
C ASP A 30 -0.23 1.38 7.82
N ALA A 31 -0.68 0.45 6.98
CA ALA A 31 -2.05 -0.05 7.03
C ALA A 31 -2.13 -1.34 7.84
N GLN A 32 -3.25 -1.52 8.55
CA GLN A 32 -3.57 -2.74 9.29
C GLN A 32 -3.48 -4.02 8.44
N TRP A 33 -3.58 -3.90 7.12
CA TRP A 33 -3.53 -4.98 6.14
C TRP A 33 -2.40 -4.84 5.12
N GLY A 34 -1.37 -4.04 5.41
CA GLY A 34 -0.17 -3.92 4.58
C GLY A 34 -0.28 -2.99 3.36
N THR A 35 0.84 -2.80 2.67
CA THR A 35 0.94 -1.90 1.51
C THR A 35 0.28 -2.53 0.27
N ALA A 36 -0.64 -1.82 -0.37
CA ALA A 36 -1.28 -2.25 -1.62
C ALA A 36 -0.29 -2.24 -2.80
N LEU A 37 -0.26 -3.31 -3.62
CA LEU A 37 0.65 -3.40 -4.76
C LEU A 37 0.37 -2.31 -5.80
N ASP A 38 -0.89 -2.06 -6.12
CA ASP A 38 -1.32 -0.99 -7.01
C ASP A 38 -0.92 0.40 -6.47
N GLY A 39 -0.97 0.61 -5.15
CA GLY A 39 -0.44 1.80 -4.49
C GLY A 39 1.07 1.97 -4.67
N LEU A 40 1.82 0.87 -4.57
CA LEU A 40 3.26 0.88 -4.81
C LEU A 40 3.57 1.23 -6.27
N LEU A 41 2.95 0.54 -7.23
CA LEU A 41 3.14 0.79 -8.67
C LEU A 41 2.70 2.21 -9.06
N ALA A 42 1.56 2.68 -8.55
CA ALA A 42 1.10 4.04 -8.79
C ALA A 42 2.09 5.09 -8.28
N SER A 43 2.78 4.82 -7.17
CA SER A 43 3.82 5.72 -6.65
C SER A 43 5.03 5.83 -7.58
N VAL A 44 5.43 4.73 -8.22
CA VAL A 44 6.53 4.68 -9.20
C VAL A 44 6.14 5.45 -10.46
N VAL A 45 4.98 5.14 -11.03
CA VAL A 45 4.44 5.83 -12.23
C VAL A 45 4.29 7.33 -11.97
N TRP A 46 3.79 7.70 -10.79
CA TRP A 46 3.66 9.10 -10.40
C TRP A 46 5.02 9.79 -10.23
N ALA A 47 6.01 9.14 -9.62
CA ALA A 47 7.35 9.70 -9.48
C ALA A 47 7.99 9.98 -10.85
N ALA A 48 7.89 9.04 -11.79
CA ALA A 48 8.38 9.21 -13.16
C ALA A 48 7.67 10.37 -13.87
N ARG A 49 6.33 10.44 -13.78
CA ARG A 49 5.54 11.53 -14.37
C ARG A 49 5.91 12.89 -13.78
N LYS A 50 6.10 12.99 -12.46
CA LYS A 50 6.53 14.23 -11.82
C LYS A 50 7.91 14.67 -12.31
N GLY A 51 8.85 13.74 -12.49
CA GLY A 51 10.17 14.04 -13.09
C GLY A 51 10.01 14.67 -14.48
N GLN A 52 9.23 14.04 -15.35
CA GLN A 52 8.96 14.56 -16.70
C GLN A 52 8.30 15.95 -16.70
N LEU A 53 7.37 16.21 -15.77
CA LEU A 53 6.73 17.52 -15.64
C LEU A 53 7.72 18.58 -15.14
N HIS A 54 8.53 18.22 -14.15
CA HIS A 54 9.58 19.08 -13.62
C HIS A 54 10.60 19.46 -14.69
N ASP A 55 11.06 18.50 -15.50
CA ASP A 55 12.01 18.75 -16.60
C ASP A 55 11.44 19.69 -17.68
N ARG A 56 10.11 19.79 -17.77
CA ARG A 56 9.39 20.72 -18.65
C ARG A 56 9.01 22.04 -17.97
N GLY A 57 9.41 22.25 -16.72
CA GLY A 57 9.04 23.43 -15.94
C GLY A 57 7.56 23.53 -15.55
N ILE A 58 6.83 22.41 -15.58
CA ILE A 58 5.40 22.37 -15.25
C ILE A 58 5.23 22.05 -13.76
N ALA A 59 4.64 22.98 -13.02
CA ALA A 59 4.32 22.78 -11.61
C ALA A 59 3.21 21.73 -11.42
N THR A 60 3.36 20.88 -10.40
CA THR A 60 2.34 19.89 -10.01
C THR A 60 1.54 20.39 -8.83
N SER A 61 0.21 20.36 -8.94
CA SER A 61 -0.67 20.69 -7.81
C SER A 61 -0.52 19.68 -6.66
N PRO A 62 -0.61 20.12 -5.40
CA PRO A 62 -0.69 19.21 -4.27
C PRO A 62 -1.91 18.29 -4.38
N LEU A 63 -1.75 17.04 -3.94
CA LEU A 63 -2.83 16.06 -3.97
C LEU A 63 -4.05 16.48 -3.14
N ALA A 64 -3.81 17.16 -2.01
CA ALA A 64 -4.88 17.64 -1.12
C ALA A 64 -5.80 18.67 -1.80
N ASP A 65 -5.28 19.38 -2.79
CA ASP A 65 -6.00 20.45 -3.51
C ASP A 65 -6.62 19.94 -4.82
N THR A 66 -6.57 18.63 -5.08
CA THR A 66 -7.07 18.02 -6.32
C THR A 66 -8.34 17.21 -6.04
N PRO A 67 -9.55 17.73 -6.33
CA PRO A 67 -10.82 17.11 -5.91
C PRO A 67 -11.05 15.69 -6.45
N ASP A 68 -10.60 15.41 -7.68
CA ASP A 68 -10.61 14.07 -8.26
C ASP A 68 -9.26 13.77 -8.93
N PRO A 69 -8.32 13.15 -8.21
CA PRO A 69 -6.99 12.88 -8.74
C PRO A 69 -7.06 11.78 -9.80
N GLN A 70 -6.45 12.03 -10.96
CA GLN A 70 -6.43 11.07 -12.08
C GLN A 70 -5.92 9.68 -11.64
N ASP A 71 -6.63 8.63 -12.05
CA ASP A 71 -6.15 7.25 -11.88
C ASP A 71 -4.94 6.98 -12.79
N MET A 72 -3.82 6.55 -12.21
CA MET A 72 -2.62 6.21 -12.99
C MET A 72 -2.84 4.91 -13.78
N PRO A 73 -2.44 4.83 -15.06
CA PRO A 73 -2.49 3.57 -15.79
C PRO A 73 -1.47 2.59 -15.21
N LEU A 74 -1.94 1.45 -14.70
CA LEU A 74 -1.10 0.41 -14.12
C LEU A 74 -1.15 -0.84 -15.02
N PRO A 75 -0.07 -1.65 -15.05
CA PRO A 75 -0.04 -2.94 -15.76
C PRO A 75 -0.82 -4.04 -15.01
N LEU A 76 -1.97 -3.68 -14.45
CA LEU A 76 -2.84 -4.54 -13.67
C LEU A 76 -4.23 -4.59 -14.31
N ALA A 77 -4.92 -5.71 -14.19
CA ALA A 77 -6.33 -5.81 -14.57
C ALA A 77 -7.21 -4.95 -13.64
N ARG A 78 -8.41 -4.58 -14.12
CA ARG A 78 -9.41 -3.87 -13.31
C ARG A 78 -10.56 -4.79 -12.95
N CYS A 79 -10.87 -4.87 -11.66
CA CYS A 79 -12.09 -5.48 -11.17
C CYS A 79 -13.18 -4.42 -11.06
N ARG A 80 -14.34 -4.66 -11.67
CA ARG A 80 -15.51 -3.77 -11.64
C ARG A 80 -16.71 -4.49 -11.04
N THR A 81 -17.42 -3.78 -10.17
CA THR A 81 -18.70 -4.24 -9.64
C THR A 81 -19.86 -3.72 -10.49
N PRO A 82 -21.03 -4.37 -10.42
CA PRO A 82 -22.24 -3.88 -11.09
C PRO A 82 -22.67 -2.48 -10.65
N GLU A 83 -22.37 -2.10 -9.40
CA GLU A 83 -22.69 -0.80 -8.82
C GLU A 83 -21.77 0.33 -9.34
N GLY A 84 -20.78 0.00 -10.17
CA GLY A 84 -19.87 0.96 -10.81
C GLY A 84 -18.59 1.25 -10.01
N ASP A 85 -18.43 0.66 -8.83
CA ASP A 85 -17.16 0.69 -8.11
C ASP A 85 -16.13 -0.20 -8.82
N TRP A 86 -14.86 0.20 -8.74
CA TRP A 86 -13.78 -0.55 -9.35
C TRP A 86 -12.46 -0.39 -8.59
N HIS A 87 -11.62 -1.40 -8.74
CA HIS A 87 -10.27 -1.42 -8.19
C HIS A 87 -9.29 -2.18 -9.09
N TRP A 88 -7.99 -1.97 -8.87
CA TRP A 88 -6.97 -2.81 -9.49
C TRP A 88 -7.00 -4.22 -8.89
N ALA A 89 -6.83 -5.22 -9.75
CA ALA A 89 -6.80 -6.63 -9.39
C ALA A 89 -5.46 -7.00 -8.74
N ALA A 90 -5.23 -6.51 -7.52
CA ALA A 90 -4.03 -6.81 -6.74
C ALA A 90 -4.28 -6.68 -5.24
N THR A 91 -3.65 -7.55 -4.46
CA THR A 91 -3.76 -7.57 -3.00
C THR A 91 -2.88 -6.50 -2.34
N CYS A 92 -2.99 -6.40 -1.02
CA CYS A 92 -2.03 -5.79 -0.13
C CYS A 92 -0.91 -6.79 0.22
N ALA A 93 0.08 -6.31 0.97
CA ALA A 93 1.29 -7.05 1.30
C ALA A 93 1.00 -8.06 2.41
N LEU A 94 1.35 -9.33 2.19
CA LEU A 94 1.37 -10.36 3.22
C LEU A 94 2.82 -10.67 3.63
N PRO A 95 3.20 -10.48 4.91
CA PRO A 95 4.51 -10.91 5.41
C PRO A 95 4.69 -12.43 5.36
N GLU A 96 5.86 -12.88 4.90
CA GLU A 96 6.27 -14.29 4.83
C GLU A 96 7.61 -14.52 5.55
N GLY A 97 7.77 -15.71 6.13
CA GLY A 97 8.98 -16.05 6.89
C GLY A 97 9.14 -15.18 8.13
N VAL A 98 8.03 -14.95 8.83
CA VAL A 98 7.97 -14.21 10.10
C VAL A 98 8.90 -14.87 11.12
N VAL A 99 9.72 -14.07 11.80
CA VAL A 99 10.72 -14.55 12.78
C VAL A 99 10.26 -14.21 14.19
N GLY A 100 10.31 -15.19 15.10
CA GLY A 100 9.92 -14.99 16.51
C GLY A 100 8.42 -14.71 16.64
N ASP A 101 8.07 -13.71 17.46
CA ASP A 101 6.69 -13.18 17.59
C ASP A 101 6.28 -12.28 16.42
N GLY A 102 7.19 -12.07 15.46
CA GLY A 102 6.96 -11.30 14.24
C GLY A 102 6.90 -9.80 14.42
N THR A 103 7.07 -9.28 15.64
CA THR A 103 6.86 -7.87 15.94
C THR A 103 8.04 -7.29 16.71
N GLU A 104 8.76 -6.36 16.08
CA GLU A 104 9.78 -5.57 16.75
C GLU A 104 9.27 -4.13 16.93
N VAL A 105 9.26 -3.63 18.17
CA VAL A 105 8.94 -2.23 18.45
C VAL A 105 10.23 -1.44 18.54
N ARG A 106 10.49 -0.59 17.53
CA ARG A 106 11.56 0.42 17.59
C ARG A 106 10.97 1.77 17.96
N TYR A 107 11.76 2.63 18.58
CA TYR A 107 11.34 4.00 18.87
C TYR A 107 12.15 4.97 18.03
N TRP A 108 11.46 5.88 17.33
CA TRP A 108 12.13 7.02 16.72
C TRP A 108 11.89 8.27 17.56
N THR A 109 12.91 9.11 17.62
CA THR A 109 12.82 10.39 18.34
C THR A 109 12.83 11.54 17.34
N GLY A 110 11.90 12.47 17.52
CA GLY A 110 11.90 13.76 16.84
C GLY A 110 12.31 14.82 17.85
N ARG A 111 13.45 15.47 17.62
CA ARG A 111 13.92 16.58 18.44
C ARG A 111 14.00 17.84 17.60
N LEU A 112 13.65 18.98 18.19
CA LEU A 112 13.93 20.26 17.56
C LEU A 112 15.45 20.46 17.54
N ASP A 113 16.00 20.68 16.35
CA ASP A 113 17.36 21.19 16.21
C ASP A 113 17.34 22.70 16.46
N LEU A 114 17.66 23.08 17.70
CA LEU A 114 17.66 24.48 18.13
C LEU A 114 18.67 25.32 17.33
N ARG A 115 19.84 24.75 16.99
CA ARG A 115 20.88 25.45 16.23
C ARG A 115 20.43 25.74 14.82
N HIS A 116 19.81 24.74 14.18
CA HIS A 116 19.24 24.95 12.85
C HIS A 116 18.13 26.01 12.91
N ALA A 117 17.21 25.92 13.88
CA ALA A 117 16.13 26.89 14.04
C ALA A 117 16.64 28.34 14.21
N GLU A 118 17.69 28.55 14.99
CA GLU A 118 18.35 29.86 15.15
C GLU A 118 18.95 30.41 13.85
N GLN A 119 19.44 29.54 12.96
CA GLN A 119 20.09 29.94 11.72
C GLN A 119 19.12 30.30 10.58
N VAL A 120 17.97 29.63 10.51
CA VAL A 120 17.01 29.80 9.40
C VAL A 120 15.80 30.67 9.73
N ALA A 121 15.47 30.86 11.00
CA ALA A 121 14.31 31.68 11.36
C ALA A 121 14.66 33.16 11.31
N SER A 122 13.88 33.93 10.53
CA SER A 122 13.94 35.39 10.50
C SER A 122 13.44 36.02 11.80
N ASP A 123 12.64 35.30 12.56
CA ASP A 123 12.22 35.65 13.92
C ASP A 123 12.01 34.36 14.74
N VAL A 124 12.81 34.17 15.79
CA VAL A 124 12.72 33.01 16.69
C VAL A 124 11.97 33.45 17.94
N PRO A 125 10.85 32.82 18.32
CA PRO A 125 10.22 33.08 19.59
C PRO A 125 11.23 32.95 20.73
N MET A 126 11.22 33.91 21.67
CA MET A 126 12.12 33.93 22.84
C MET A 126 12.11 32.60 23.61
N HIS A 127 11.02 31.85 23.56
CA HIS A 127 10.90 30.52 24.15
C HIS A 127 10.39 29.48 23.13
N LEU A 128 11.22 28.46 22.87
CA LEU A 128 10.84 27.25 22.14
C LEU A 128 10.62 26.11 23.15
N TYR A 129 9.36 25.87 23.51
CA TYR A 129 9.02 24.82 24.47
C TYR A 129 9.12 23.43 23.83
N THR A 130 10.18 22.68 24.15
CA THR A 130 10.42 21.32 23.62
C THR A 130 9.69 20.22 24.40
N HIS A 131 8.95 20.57 25.45
CA HIS A 131 8.14 19.62 26.23
C HIS A 131 6.64 19.68 25.91
N GLN A 132 6.17 20.74 25.23
CA GLN A 132 4.75 20.96 24.92
C GLN A 132 4.53 21.72 23.61
N GLY A 133 3.31 21.63 23.08
CA GLY A 133 2.93 22.34 21.85
C GLY A 133 3.68 21.87 20.60
N ARG A 134 3.73 22.75 19.60
CA ARG A 134 4.21 22.40 18.24
C ARG A 134 5.65 21.87 18.18
N TRP A 135 6.49 22.29 19.12
CA TRP A 135 7.92 21.94 19.18
C TRP A 135 8.24 20.79 20.14
N ARG A 136 7.22 20.15 20.70
CA ARG A 136 7.40 19.04 21.63
C ARG A 136 8.23 17.94 21.01
N ASN A 137 9.29 17.54 21.71
CA ASN A 137 10.07 16.36 21.38
C ASN A 137 9.17 15.13 21.42
N ARG A 138 9.24 14.32 20.36
CA ARG A 138 8.41 13.13 20.23
C ARG A 138 9.28 11.90 20.40
N ILE A 139 8.76 10.92 21.13
CA ILE A 139 9.25 9.54 21.14
C ILE A 139 8.07 8.74 20.63
N MET A 140 8.19 8.18 19.44
CA MET A 140 7.08 7.51 18.76
C MET A 140 7.44 6.06 18.51
N PRO A 141 6.59 5.10 18.91
CA PRO A 141 6.79 3.72 18.55
C PRO A 141 6.65 3.54 17.04
N LEU A 142 7.44 2.62 16.51
CA LEU A 142 7.43 2.12 15.15
C LEU A 142 7.35 0.60 15.26
N ILE A 143 6.17 0.08 14.92
CA ILE A 143 5.94 -1.36 14.87
C ILE A 143 6.52 -1.86 13.55
N ILE A 144 7.45 -2.81 13.64
CA ILE A 144 8.14 -3.44 12.52
C ILE A 144 7.72 -4.89 12.49
N THR A 145 7.22 -5.34 11.35
CA THR A 145 6.99 -6.75 11.11
C THR A 145 8.32 -7.39 10.70
N THR A 146 8.86 -8.26 11.53
CA THR A 146 10.13 -8.96 11.27
C THR A 146 9.87 -10.18 10.38
N CYS A 147 10.04 -10.00 9.08
CA CYS A 147 9.84 -11.04 8.07
C CYS A 147 11.00 -11.08 7.06
N ARG A 148 11.11 -12.19 6.32
CA ARG A 148 12.13 -12.36 5.28
C ARG A 148 11.68 -11.84 3.92
N SER A 149 10.37 -11.80 3.71
CA SER A 149 9.77 -11.32 2.48
C SER A 149 8.35 -10.83 2.74
N VAL A 150 7.82 -10.11 1.77
CA VAL A 150 6.39 -9.82 1.66
C VAL A 150 5.90 -10.23 0.28
N THR A 151 4.66 -10.69 0.19
CA THR A 151 4.05 -11.14 -1.05
C THR A 151 2.74 -10.44 -1.37
N TRP A 152 2.44 -10.40 -2.66
CA TRP A 152 1.18 -9.93 -3.21
C TRP A 152 0.72 -10.91 -4.28
N ARG A 153 -0.60 -11.09 -4.39
CA ARG A 153 -1.20 -11.67 -5.59
C ARG A 153 -1.78 -10.56 -6.45
N ALA A 154 -1.73 -10.76 -7.76
CA ALA A 154 -2.30 -9.81 -8.71
C ALA A 154 -2.68 -10.48 -10.02
N VAL A 155 -3.43 -9.77 -10.86
CA VAL A 155 -3.68 -10.10 -12.26
C VAL A 155 -3.17 -8.93 -13.09
N GLY A 156 -2.30 -9.21 -14.05
CA GLY A 156 -1.69 -8.16 -14.87
C GLY A 156 -0.55 -8.67 -15.75
N ASP A 157 0.19 -7.73 -16.33
CA ASP A 157 1.39 -8.03 -17.11
C ASP A 157 2.59 -8.19 -16.17
N ALA A 158 3.03 -9.44 -15.99
CA ALA A 158 4.10 -9.79 -15.07
C ALA A 158 5.45 -9.17 -15.44
N ASP A 159 5.73 -8.97 -16.74
CA ASP A 159 7.02 -8.47 -17.21
C ASP A 159 7.10 -6.96 -17.00
N VAL A 160 6.02 -6.22 -17.32
CA VAL A 160 5.94 -4.77 -17.06
C VAL A 160 5.89 -4.48 -15.56
N VAL A 161 5.20 -5.31 -14.77
CA VAL A 161 5.22 -5.20 -13.30
C VAL A 161 6.64 -5.39 -12.76
N ARG A 162 7.39 -6.38 -13.25
CA ARG A 162 8.77 -6.61 -12.84
C ARG A 162 9.65 -5.40 -13.10
N GLU A 163 9.60 -4.84 -14.31
CA GLU A 163 10.38 -3.66 -14.71
C GLU A 163 10.10 -2.46 -13.80
N LEU A 164 8.84 -2.17 -13.49
CA LEU A 164 8.48 -1.07 -12.58
C LEU A 164 9.04 -1.29 -11.17
N LEU A 165 8.95 -2.53 -10.66
CA LEU A 165 9.40 -2.87 -9.32
C LEU A 165 10.91 -2.86 -9.15
N GLU A 166 11.70 -3.11 -10.21
CA GLU A 166 13.16 -3.01 -10.16
C GLU A 166 13.66 -1.64 -9.68
N THR A 167 12.88 -0.57 -9.90
CA THR A 167 13.20 0.77 -9.41
C THR A 167 12.90 1.00 -7.92
N VAL A 168 12.21 0.05 -7.27
CA VAL A 168 11.78 0.14 -5.87
C VAL A 168 12.79 -0.51 -4.94
N ALA A 169 13.67 0.31 -4.37
CA ALA A 169 14.69 -0.14 -3.41
C ALA A 169 14.17 -0.38 -1.99
N ALA A 170 13.03 0.21 -1.60
CA ALA A 170 12.48 0.05 -0.26
C ALA A 170 10.97 0.31 -0.20
N ILE A 171 10.28 -0.44 0.67
CA ILE A 171 8.83 -0.40 0.89
C ILE A 171 8.48 0.00 2.33
N GLY A 172 7.27 0.49 2.57
CA GLY A 172 6.80 0.87 3.91
C GLY A 172 7.32 2.22 4.42
N LYS A 173 7.21 2.40 5.74
CA LYS A 173 7.62 3.62 6.46
C LYS A 173 9.11 3.59 6.82
N LYS A 174 9.66 4.78 7.08
CA LYS A 174 11.02 4.98 7.60
C LYS A 174 12.13 4.31 6.75
N ARG A 175 11.93 4.25 5.43
CA ARG A 175 12.89 3.71 4.45
C ARG A 175 14.29 4.31 4.56
N SER A 176 14.38 5.62 4.87
CA SER A 176 15.66 6.32 5.09
C SER A 176 16.40 5.91 6.36
N GLN A 177 15.76 5.14 7.26
CA GLN A 177 16.35 4.55 8.46
C GLN A 177 16.67 3.06 8.27
N GLY A 178 16.59 2.55 7.04
CA GLY A 178 16.94 1.17 6.69
C GLY A 178 15.78 0.18 6.74
N GLU A 179 14.56 0.61 7.06
CA GLU A 179 13.40 -0.29 7.11
C GLU A 179 12.86 -0.64 5.72
N GLY A 180 12.40 -1.89 5.57
CA GLY A 180 11.77 -2.37 4.34
C GLY A 180 12.67 -2.34 3.10
N GLN A 181 13.99 -2.40 3.28
CA GLN A 181 14.96 -2.47 2.19
C GLN A 181 14.78 -3.76 1.38
N VAL A 182 14.59 -3.61 0.08
CA VAL A 182 14.36 -4.73 -0.84
C VAL A 182 15.70 -5.18 -1.41
N LEU A 183 16.04 -6.45 -1.18
CA LEU A 183 17.22 -7.11 -1.73
C LEU A 183 17.01 -7.49 -3.19
N ARG A 184 15.83 -8.03 -3.51
CA ARG A 184 15.42 -8.39 -4.87
C ARG A 184 13.91 -8.54 -4.97
N TRP A 185 13.39 -8.36 -6.18
CA TRP A 185 12.03 -8.68 -6.54
C TRP A 185 11.95 -10.04 -7.24
N GLU A 186 10.83 -10.72 -7.06
CA GLU A 186 10.46 -11.92 -7.80
C GLU A 186 9.02 -11.75 -8.28
N VAL A 187 8.79 -11.98 -9.57
CA VAL A 187 7.45 -11.92 -10.18
C VAL A 187 7.25 -13.19 -10.97
N GLN A 188 6.35 -14.03 -10.48
CA GLN A 188 6.05 -15.35 -11.02
C GLN A 188 4.61 -15.42 -11.49
N ALA A 189 4.37 -15.90 -12.70
CA ALA A 189 3.02 -16.21 -13.17
C ALA A 189 2.44 -17.42 -12.42
N LEU A 190 1.16 -17.36 -12.08
CA LEU A 190 0.42 -18.45 -11.45
C LEU A 190 -0.53 -19.08 -12.48
N SER A 191 -0.50 -20.41 -12.59
CA SER A 191 -1.36 -21.17 -13.51
C SER A 191 -2.50 -21.91 -12.79
N ASP A 192 -2.38 -22.08 -11.48
CA ASP A 192 -3.24 -22.87 -10.60
C ASP A 192 -4.18 -22.03 -9.74
N VAL A 193 -4.12 -20.70 -9.88
CA VAL A 193 -4.94 -19.74 -9.14
C VAL A 193 -5.88 -19.04 -10.10
N SER A 194 -7.17 -18.96 -9.76
CA SER A 194 -8.13 -18.24 -10.59
C SER A 194 -7.86 -16.75 -10.61
N VAL A 195 -8.34 -16.07 -11.65
CA VAL A 195 -8.26 -14.59 -11.77
C VAL A 195 -8.91 -13.90 -10.56
N TRP A 196 -10.00 -14.45 -10.04
CA TRP A 196 -10.68 -13.90 -8.87
C TRP A 196 -9.82 -14.03 -7.61
N GLU A 197 -9.28 -15.21 -7.34
CA GLU A 197 -8.44 -15.47 -6.17
C GLU A 197 -7.17 -14.61 -6.22
N ALA A 198 -6.53 -14.48 -7.38
CA ALA A 198 -5.33 -13.65 -7.53
C ALA A 198 -5.62 -12.15 -7.35
N ALA A 199 -6.84 -11.70 -7.63
CA ALA A 199 -7.25 -10.31 -7.46
C ALA A 199 -7.69 -9.95 -6.03
N HIS A 200 -8.13 -10.94 -5.23
CA HIS A 200 -8.82 -10.68 -3.96
C HIS A 200 -8.22 -11.39 -2.76
N LEU A 201 -7.58 -12.55 -2.93
CA LEU A 201 -7.11 -13.37 -1.82
C LEU A 201 -5.60 -13.33 -1.69
N HIS A 202 -5.15 -13.36 -0.44
CA HIS A 202 -3.79 -13.73 -0.11
C HIS A 202 -3.53 -15.22 -0.39
N ALA A 203 -2.25 -15.62 -0.31
CA ALA A 203 -1.86 -17.02 -0.49
C ALA A 203 -2.45 -17.99 0.55
N ASP A 204 -2.77 -17.47 1.74
CA ASP A 204 -3.41 -18.21 2.84
C ASP A 204 -4.95 -18.30 2.71
N GLY A 205 -5.53 -17.72 1.66
CA GLY A 205 -6.97 -17.72 1.40
C GLY A 205 -7.76 -16.62 2.13
N THR A 206 -7.11 -15.77 2.92
CA THR A 206 -7.76 -14.60 3.54
C THR A 206 -8.00 -13.50 2.52
N LEU A 207 -8.98 -12.62 2.79
CA LEU A 207 -9.22 -11.44 1.96
C LEU A 207 -7.98 -10.55 1.98
N GLY A 208 -7.37 -10.33 0.82
CA GLY A 208 -6.09 -9.64 0.71
C GLY A 208 -6.16 -8.17 0.36
N ARG A 209 -7.34 -7.59 0.14
CA ARG A 209 -7.49 -6.13 -0.04
C ARG A 209 -8.86 -5.62 0.38
N PRO A 210 -8.99 -4.33 0.75
CA PRO A 210 -10.29 -3.67 0.87
C PRO A 210 -11.08 -3.81 -0.43
N THR A 211 -12.23 -4.45 -0.37
CA THR A 211 -12.98 -4.89 -1.55
C THR A 211 -14.46 -4.55 -1.39
N PRO A 212 -15.15 -4.06 -2.44
CA PRO A 212 -16.60 -3.91 -2.39
C PRO A 212 -17.32 -5.24 -2.04
N PRO A 213 -18.40 -5.21 -1.25
CA PRO A 213 -19.15 -6.42 -0.91
C PRO A 213 -19.61 -7.24 -2.15
N GLY A 214 -19.94 -6.55 -3.25
CA GLY A 214 -20.35 -7.18 -4.51
C GLY A 214 -19.29 -8.07 -5.17
N CYS A 215 -17.99 -7.88 -4.86
CA CYS A 215 -16.94 -8.78 -5.36
C CYS A 215 -16.91 -10.12 -4.61
N LEU A 216 -17.45 -10.17 -3.38
CA LEU A 216 -17.46 -11.37 -2.54
C LEU A 216 -18.72 -12.22 -2.77
N SER A 217 -19.59 -11.85 -3.71
CA SER A 217 -20.83 -12.55 -4.03
C SER A 217 -20.63 -13.79 -4.93
N ALA A 218 -19.40 -14.25 -5.14
CA ALA A 218 -19.02 -15.35 -6.03
C ALA A 218 -19.01 -16.74 -5.33
N PRO A 219 -19.04 -17.87 -6.08
CA PRO A 219 -19.41 -19.20 -5.56
C PRO A 219 -18.42 -19.88 -4.60
N ALA A 220 -17.21 -19.32 -4.39
CA ALA A 220 -16.11 -19.95 -3.65
C ALA A 220 -16.25 -19.89 -2.12
N GLY A 221 -17.39 -19.40 -1.61
CA GLY A 221 -17.58 -19.10 -0.19
C GLY A 221 -16.99 -17.74 0.18
N ARG A 222 -17.38 -17.22 1.36
CA ARG A 222 -16.92 -15.93 1.84
C ARG A 222 -15.55 -16.11 2.50
N PRO A 223 -14.46 -15.50 1.99
CA PRO A 223 -13.14 -15.64 2.59
C PRO A 223 -13.10 -15.01 3.98
N PRO A 224 -12.21 -15.46 4.88
CA PRO A 224 -11.96 -14.78 6.14
C PRO A 224 -11.61 -13.31 5.91
N HIS A 225 -12.25 -12.41 6.66
CA HIS A 225 -12.14 -10.96 6.49
C HIS A 225 -12.31 -10.24 7.83
N GLY A 226 -11.81 -9.00 7.93
CA GLY A 226 -11.90 -8.15 9.13
C GLY A 226 -13.26 -7.46 9.32
N GLY A 227 -14.23 -7.71 8.44
CA GLY A 227 -15.57 -7.10 8.51
C GLY A 227 -15.73 -5.92 7.56
N LEU A 228 -16.77 -5.12 7.77
CA LEU A 228 -17.09 -3.97 6.93
C LEU A 228 -16.51 -2.70 7.57
N GLY A 229 -15.89 -1.84 6.78
CA GLY A 229 -15.35 -0.57 7.27
C GLY A 229 -15.00 0.41 6.16
N ARG A 230 -14.63 1.63 6.56
CA ARG A 230 -14.31 2.70 5.62
C ARG A 230 -12.84 2.66 5.24
N ALA A 231 -12.54 2.52 3.94
CA ALA A 231 -11.18 2.49 3.43
C ALA A 231 -11.12 3.03 1.99
N GLY A 232 -9.90 3.36 1.53
CA GLY A 232 -9.65 3.69 0.14
C GLY A 232 -9.77 2.47 -0.77
N ILE A 233 -10.50 2.57 -1.89
CA ILE A 233 -10.70 1.45 -2.82
C ILE A 233 -9.50 1.25 -3.78
N ARG A 234 -8.78 2.33 -4.09
CA ARG A 234 -7.63 2.38 -5.02
C ARG A 234 -6.76 3.64 -4.79
N PRO A 235 -5.54 3.71 -5.36
CA PRO A 235 -4.68 4.88 -5.25
C PRO A 235 -5.31 6.15 -5.83
N PRO A 236 -5.06 7.33 -5.24
CA PRO A 236 -4.37 7.55 -3.97
C PRO A 236 -5.26 7.22 -2.76
N TYR A 237 -4.87 6.22 -1.97
CA TYR A 237 -5.70 5.59 -0.94
C TYR A 237 -6.12 6.51 0.20
N GLN A 238 -5.35 7.56 0.50
CA GLN A 238 -5.66 8.51 1.57
C GLN A 238 -6.61 9.62 1.08
N HIS A 239 -6.87 9.72 -0.22
CA HIS A 239 -7.69 10.80 -0.76
C HIS A 239 -9.18 10.59 -0.43
N PRO A 240 -9.92 11.62 0.01
CA PRO A 240 -11.33 11.49 0.39
C PRO A 240 -12.23 10.92 -0.72
N SER A 241 -11.97 11.27 -1.99
CA SER A 241 -12.75 10.77 -3.14
C SER A 241 -12.66 9.26 -3.35
N ARG A 242 -11.62 8.61 -2.79
CA ARG A 242 -11.37 7.18 -2.90
C ARG A 242 -11.96 6.36 -1.75
N GLN A 243 -12.48 7.01 -0.69
CA GLN A 243 -13.04 6.33 0.47
C GLN A 243 -14.41 5.73 0.16
N ARG A 244 -14.59 4.44 0.48
CA ARG A 244 -15.84 3.68 0.35
C ARG A 244 -16.06 2.81 1.58
N GLU A 245 -17.27 2.30 1.72
CA GLU A 245 -17.58 1.22 2.66
C GLU A 245 -17.21 -0.11 1.98
N LEU A 246 -16.22 -0.81 2.54
CA LEU A 246 -15.58 -1.97 1.92
C LEU A 246 -15.46 -3.11 2.92
N MET A 247 -15.44 -4.33 2.41
CA MET A 247 -15.00 -5.49 3.17
C MET A 247 -13.49 -5.41 3.35
N LEU A 248 -13.04 -5.39 4.61
CA LEU A 248 -11.65 -5.21 4.98
C LEU A 248 -10.93 -6.56 5.12
N PRO A 249 -9.65 -6.65 4.76
CA PRO A 249 -8.80 -7.78 5.13
C PRO A 249 -8.79 -8.00 6.65
N PRO A 250 -8.50 -9.22 7.13
CA PRO A 250 -8.12 -9.37 8.52
C PRO A 250 -6.86 -8.53 8.81
N PRO A 251 -6.71 -7.99 10.03
CA PRO A 251 -5.48 -7.31 10.40
C PRO A 251 -4.30 -8.29 10.33
N LEU A 252 -3.13 -7.80 9.92
CA LEU A 252 -1.90 -8.59 9.97
C LEU A 252 -1.60 -8.94 11.44
N SER A 253 -1.22 -10.19 11.68
CA SER A 253 -0.78 -10.66 12.99
C SER A 253 0.31 -9.73 13.54
N GLY A 254 0.07 -9.10 14.69
CA GLY A 254 0.97 -8.12 15.32
C GLY A 254 0.50 -6.65 15.27
N LEU A 255 -0.59 -6.33 14.55
CA LEU A 255 -1.18 -4.99 14.49
C LEU A 255 -2.49 -4.84 15.30
N THR A 256 -2.78 -5.74 16.23
CA THR A 256 -3.90 -5.57 17.16
C THR A 256 -3.57 -4.45 18.15
N ASP A 257 -4.17 -3.26 17.92
CA ASP A 257 -4.39 -2.29 18.98
C ASP A 257 -5.38 -2.92 19.98
N GLU A 258 -4.88 -3.43 21.10
CA GLU A 258 -5.66 -3.36 22.33
C GLU A 258 -5.52 -1.94 22.87
N GLY A 259 -6.55 -1.12 22.66
CA GLY A 259 -6.65 0.26 23.13
C GLY A 259 -7.96 0.93 22.74
#